data_AF-A0A7M3ZZI1-F1
#
_entry.id   AF-A0A7M3ZZI1-F1
#
_cell.length_a   1.000
_cell.length_b   1.000
_cell.length_c   1.000
_cell.angle_alpha   90.00
_cell.angle_beta   90.00
_cell.angle_gamma   90.00
#
_symmetry.space_group_name_H-M   'P 1'
#
loop_
_entity.id
_entity.type
_entity.pdbx_description
1 polymer ?
#
loop_
_entity_poly.entity_id
_entity_poly.type
_entity_poly.pdbx_seq_one_letter_code
_entity_poly.pdbx_strand_id
1 'polypeptide(L)' 'MSMSGDGRLERLTGMLRRRGFLLPAFEIHGGAKGLYDFGPVGGRMRSRINQRWLDHWLRLGNVVELSCPTVTP' A
#
# COMPACT_ATOMS: atom_id res chain seq x y z
N MET A 1 -25.01 8.39 -18.31
CA MET A 1 -25.39 7.30 -17.38
C MET A 1 -24.15 6.46 -17.10
N SER A 2 -23.41 6.79 -16.04
CA SER A 2 -22.36 5.99 -15.37
C SER A 2 -21.60 6.91 -14.38
N MET A 3 -22.17 7.16 -13.19
CA MET A 3 -21.54 8.00 -12.14
C MET A 3 -21.61 7.39 -10.73
N SER A 4 -21.89 6.09 -10.60
CA SER A 4 -22.00 5.44 -9.29
C SER A 4 -20.66 4.94 -8.72
N GLY A 5 -19.69 4.63 -9.60
CA GLY A 5 -18.37 4.12 -9.20
C GLY A 5 -17.42 5.20 -8.71
N ASP A 6 -17.44 6.36 -9.37
CA ASP A 6 -16.46 7.44 -9.16
C ASP A 6 -16.60 8.05 -7.74
N GLY A 7 -17.82 8.45 -7.37
CA GLY A 7 -18.10 8.99 -6.04
C GLY A 7 -17.93 7.98 -4.89
N ARG A 8 -17.90 6.66 -5.17
CA ARG A 8 -17.55 5.66 -4.15
C ARG A 8 -16.04 5.63 -3.91
N LEU A 9 -15.26 5.65 -4.99
CA LEU A 9 -13.81 5.64 -4.92
C LEU A 9 -13.28 6.91 -4.24
N GLU A 10 -13.81 8.08 -4.59
CA GLU A 10 -13.45 9.35 -3.96
C GLU A 10 -13.71 9.35 -2.44
N ARG A 11 -14.87 8.84 -2.01
CA ARG A 11 -15.20 8.71 -0.59
C ARG A 11 -14.24 7.76 0.13
N LEU A 12 -13.89 6.64 -0.49
CA LEU A 12 -12.93 5.68 0.04
C LEU A 12 -11.55 6.32 0.19
N THR A 13 -11.04 6.95 -0.87
CA THR A 13 -9.75 7.63 -0.88
C THR A 13 -9.69 8.73 0.17
N GLY A 14 -10.75 9.55 0.29
CA GLY A 14 -10.84 10.58 1.32
C GLY A 14 -10.83 9.99 2.73
N MET A 15 -11.50 8.86 2.96
CA MET A 15 -11.47 8.18 4.26
C MET A 15 -10.09 7.60 4.57
N LEU A 16 -9.43 6.94 3.62
CA LEU A 16 -8.10 6.36 3.79
C LEU A 16 -7.07 7.44 4.10
N ARG A 17 -7.15 8.59 3.43
CA ARG A 17 -6.32 9.76 3.69
C ARG A 17 -6.52 10.30 5.11
N ARG A 18 -7.77 10.61 5.50
CA ARG A 18 -8.09 11.14 6.84
C ARG A 18 -7.67 10.20 7.98
N ARG A 19 -7.66 8.90 7.74
CA ARG A 19 -7.27 7.88 8.72
C ARG A 19 -5.77 7.51 8.67
N GLY A 20 -4.98 8.15 7.81
CA GLY A 20 -3.54 7.90 7.73
C GLY A 20 -3.17 6.53 7.15
N PHE A 21 -3.98 5.99 6.23
CA PHE A 21 -3.68 4.77 5.50
C PHE A 21 -2.84 5.06 4.25
N LEU A 22 -3.37 5.83 3.30
CA LEU A 22 -2.72 6.15 2.03
C LEU A 22 -2.82 7.65 1.73
N LEU A 23 -1.75 8.21 1.20
CA LEU A 23 -1.64 9.60 0.77
C LEU A 23 -1.04 9.66 -0.65
N PRO A 24 -1.42 10.65 -1.49
CA PRO A 24 -0.73 10.88 -2.76
C PRO A 24 0.75 11.22 -2.49
N ALA A 25 1.67 10.56 -3.20
CA ALA A 25 3.09 10.85 -3.01
C ALA A 25 3.44 12.25 -3.51
N PHE A 26 4.36 12.92 -2.83
CA PHE A 26 4.85 14.28 -3.16
C PHE A 26 3.74 15.34 -3.20
N GLU A 27 2.70 15.20 -2.36
CA GLU A 27 1.52 16.06 -2.39
C GLU A 27 1.85 17.56 -2.30
N ILE A 28 2.80 17.95 -1.44
CA ILE A 28 3.22 19.36 -1.29
C ILE A 28 3.95 19.92 -2.52
N HIS A 29 4.30 19.07 -3.48
CA HIS A 29 4.99 19.42 -4.74
C HIS A 29 4.11 19.21 -5.97
N GLY A 30 2.79 19.10 -5.80
CA GLY A 30 1.84 18.89 -6.90
C GLY A 30 1.52 17.42 -7.19
N GLY A 31 2.17 16.49 -6.47
CA GLY A 31 1.88 15.06 -6.52
C GLY A 31 2.47 14.32 -7.73
N ALA A 32 2.69 13.01 -7.56
CA ALA A 32 3.06 12.12 -8.65
C ALA A 32 1.98 11.07 -8.90
N LYS A 33 1.33 11.11 -10.07
CA LYS A 33 0.27 10.16 -10.42
C LYS A 33 0.81 8.73 -10.42
N GLY A 34 0.08 7.83 -9.77
CA GLY A 34 0.45 6.42 -9.64
C GLY A 34 1.36 6.11 -8.45
N LEU A 35 1.89 7.12 -7.76
CA LEU A 35 2.70 6.94 -6.55
C LEU A 35 1.93 7.34 -5.29
N TYR A 36 2.09 6.55 -4.23
CA TYR A 36 1.40 6.74 -2.96
C TYR A 36 2.31 6.48 -1.77
N ASP A 37 2.13 7.29 -0.73
CA ASP A 37 2.80 7.14 0.55
C ASP A 37 1.89 6.44 1.55
N PHE A 38 2.45 5.50 2.30
CA PHE A 38 1.75 4.86 3.40
C PHE A 38 1.85 5.74 4.65
N GLY A 39 0.71 6.19 5.16
CA GLY A 39 0.66 6.94 6.42
C GLY A 39 0.94 6.05 7.65
N PRO A 40 0.91 6.60 8.88
CA PRO A 40 1.25 5.86 10.09
C PRO A 40 0.45 4.58 10.31
N VAL A 41 -0.84 4.58 9.96
CA VAL A 41 -1.70 3.39 10.07
C VAL A 41 -1.46 2.44 8.90
N GLY A 42 -1.33 2.98 7.69
CA GLY A 42 -1.08 2.20 6.47
C GLY A 42 0.26 1.47 6.51
N GLY A 43 1.31 2.10 7.00
CA GLY A 43 2.63 1.49 7.15
C GLY A 43 2.57 0.28 8.09
N ARG A 44 1.92 0.43 9.26
CA ARG A 44 1.72 -0.69 10.19
C ARG A 44 0.86 -1.81 9.58
N MET A 45 -0.18 -1.46 8.85
CA MET A 45 -1.01 -2.44 8.13
C MET A 45 -0.18 -3.22 7.12
N ARG A 46 0.61 -2.53 6.28
CA ARG A 46 1.50 -3.13 5.28
C ARG A 46 2.49 -4.10 5.92
N SER A 47 3.17 -3.68 6.99
CA SER A 47 4.11 -4.55 7.72
C SER A 47 3.43 -5.80 8.28
N ARG A 48 2.22 -5.67 8.86
CA ARG A 48 1.47 -6.83 9.38
C ARG A 48 1.01 -7.79 8.29
N ILE A 49 0.61 -7.28 7.14
CA ILE A 49 0.22 -8.11 5.99
C ILE A 49 1.43 -8.88 5.46
N ASN A 50 2.56 -8.19 5.26
CA ASN A 50 3.80 -8.82 4.81
C ASN A 50 4.26 -9.90 5.79
N GLN A 51 4.26 -9.62 7.09
CA GLN A 51 4.64 -10.60 8.11
C GLN A 51 3.72 -11.82 8.08
N ARG A 52 2.40 -11.63 8.03
CA ARG A 52 1.46 -12.76 7.97
C ARG A 52 1.66 -13.63 6.73
N TRP A 53 1.98 -13.01 5.60
CA TRP A 53 2.26 -13.72 4.37
C TRP A 53 3.55 -14.54 4.50
N LEU A 54 4.64 -13.94 4.98
CA LEU A 54 5.90 -14.64 5.24
C LEU A 54 5.69 -15.80 6.22
N ASP A 55 5.06 -15.54 7.37
CA ASP A 55 4.80 -16.57 8.38
C ASP A 55 4.00 -17.74 7.80
N HIS A 56 3.03 -17.48 6.93
CA HIS A 56 2.22 -18.53 6.31
C HIS A 56 3.08 -19.49 5.48
N TRP A 57 3.95 -18.95 4.62
CA TRP A 57 4.76 -19.76 3.70
C TRP A 57 5.98 -20.38 4.36
N LEU A 58 6.68 -19.64 5.23
CA LEU A 58 7.88 -20.15 5.91
C LEU A 58 7.55 -21.32 6.84
N ARG A 59 6.34 -21.37 7.39
CA ARG A 59 5.88 -22.50 8.23
C ARG A 59 5.79 -23.84 7.49
N LEU A 60 5.80 -23.86 6.16
CA LEU A 60 5.81 -25.10 5.37
C LEU A 60 7.19 -25.79 5.34
N GLY A 61 8.27 -25.08 5.70
CA GLY A 61 9.62 -25.63 5.80
C GLY A 61 10.33 -25.88 4.46
N ASN A 62 9.65 -25.68 3.33
CA ASN A 62 10.19 -25.85 1.98
C ASN A 62 10.23 -24.53 1.18
N VAL A 63 10.10 -23.39 1.85
CA VAL A 63 10.15 -22.05 1.26
C VAL A 63 11.23 -21.24 1.96
N VAL A 64 12.06 -20.52 1.20
CA VAL A 64 13.13 -19.64 1.69
C VAL A 64 12.87 -18.22 1.20
N GLU A 65 12.89 -17.25 2.11
CA GLU A 65 12.78 -15.84 1.77
C GLU A 65 14.05 -15.35 1.04
N LEU A 66 13.87 -14.60 -0.04
CA LEU A 66 14.95 -13.98 -0.80
C LEU A 66 14.80 -12.45 -0.76
N SER A 67 15.93 -11.75 -0.59
CA SER A 67 16.01 -10.30 -0.69
C SER A 67 17.04 -9.94 -1.75
N CYS A 68 16.59 -9.34 -2.85
CA CYS A 68 17.42 -8.98 -3.99
C CYS A 68 17.43 -7.46 -4.20
N PRO A 69 18.49 -6.90 -4.82
CA PRO A 69 18.51 -5.50 -5.22
C PRO A 69 17.36 -5.16 -6.18
N THR A 70 16.82 -3.95 -6.06
CA THR A 70 15.77 -3.45 -6.97
C THR A 70 16.32 -3.05 -8.35
N VAL A 71 17.59 -2.66 -8.42
CA VAL A 71 18.25 -2.27 -9.68
C VAL A 71 18.90 -3.49 -10.31
N THR A 72 18.60 -3.73 -11.58
CA THR A 72 19.21 -4.78 -12.41
C THR A 72 20.16 -4.13 -13.41
N PRO A 73 21.39 -4.65 -13.62
CA PRO A 73 22.33 -4.16 -14.64
C PRO A 73 21.77 -4.19 -16.06
#